data_AF-A0A9D4K9G0-F1
#
_entry.id   AF-A0A9D4K9G0-F1
#
_cell.length_a   1.000
_cell.length_b   1.000
_cell.length_c   1.000
_cell.angle_alpha   90.00
_cell.angle_beta   90.00
_cell.angle_gamma   90.00
#
_symmetry.space_group_name_H-M   'P 1'
#
loop_
_entity.id
_entity.type
_entity.pdbx_description
1 polymer ?
#
loop_
_entity_poly.entity_id
_entity_poly.type
_entity_poly.pdbx_seq_one_letter_code
_entity_poly.pdbx_strand_id
1 'polypeptide(L)'
;MKLPTYHSFFSSIRRLLHTYYLPTAYQLFESPPDKKVWKAKLNSAVDQHTIATWHEEIQKKPSLRYINTDALSVGKSHHLYTYVRPNRIDILRAETNAKLLTGTYTLEANRAVFNQYAVNPCTLCNTEP
;
A
#
# COMPACT_ATOMS: atom_id res chain seq x y z
N MET A 1 8.92 7.73 -4.09
CA MET A 1 8.83 9.05 -3.43
C MET A 1 10.21 9.70 -3.44
N LYS A 2 10.43 10.74 -4.26
CA LYS A 2 11.64 11.58 -4.12
C LYS A 2 11.38 12.55 -2.96
N LEU A 3 12.15 12.42 -1.89
CA LEU A 3 12.11 13.41 -0.81
C LEU A 3 12.65 14.73 -1.38
N PRO A 4 11.91 15.85 -1.25
CA PRO A 4 12.43 17.12 -1.71
C PRO A 4 13.66 17.50 -0.86
N THR A 5 14.69 18.02 -1.51
CA THR A 5 15.91 18.50 -0.87
C THR A 5 15.62 19.81 -0.15
N TYR A 6 15.63 19.79 1.19
CA TYR A 6 15.40 20.97 2.02
C TYR A 6 16.70 21.42 2.68
N HIS A 7 16.96 22.73 2.60
CA HIS A 7 18.21 23.35 3.05
C HIS A 7 18.35 23.47 4.59
N SER A 8 17.32 23.12 5.38
CA SER A 8 17.44 23.13 6.86
C SER A 8 16.88 21.87 7.54
N PHE A 9 17.67 21.33 8.46
CA PHE A 9 17.35 20.16 9.28
C PHE A 9 16.07 20.38 10.12
N PHE A 10 15.90 21.57 10.68
CA PHE A 10 14.80 21.90 11.57
C PHE A 10 13.43 21.88 10.85
N SER A 11 13.36 22.43 9.63
CA SER A 11 12.14 22.40 8.83
C SER A 11 11.74 20.97 8.45
N SER A 12 12.73 20.11 8.21
CA SER A 12 12.51 18.69 7.90
C SER A 12 11.91 17.94 9.10
N ILE A 13 12.43 18.16 10.31
CA ILE A 13 11.89 17.56 11.54
C ILE A 13 10.47 18.05 11.79
N ARG A 14 10.23 19.37 11.74
CA ARG A 14 8.90 19.93 11.97
C ARG A 14 7.87 19.32 11.02
N ARG A 15 8.23 19.17 9.74
CA ARG A 15 7.34 18.54 8.76
C ARG A 15 7.08 17.08 9.09
N LEU A 16 8.11 16.29 9.42
CA LEU A 16 7.92 14.89 9.81
C LEU A 16 7.00 14.76 11.02
N LEU A 17 7.22 15.57 12.06
CA LEU A 17 6.36 15.57 13.24
C LEU A 17 4.91 15.88 12.87
N HIS A 18 4.69 16.84 11.98
CA HIS A 18 3.36 17.17 11.50
C HIS A 18 2.73 16.06 10.65
N THR A 19 3.47 15.47 9.70
CA THR A 19 2.99 14.40 8.80
C THR A 19 2.54 13.16 9.57
N TYR A 20 3.26 12.81 10.63
CA TYR A 20 2.94 11.63 11.46
C TYR A 20 2.10 11.97 12.71
N TYR A 21 1.55 13.19 12.81
CA TYR A 21 0.78 13.64 13.97
C TYR A 21 1.49 13.42 15.33
N LEU A 22 2.81 13.63 15.34
CA LEU A 22 3.66 13.46 16.51
C LEU A 22 3.75 14.77 17.33
N PRO A 23 4.06 14.68 18.64
CA PRO A 23 4.26 15.86 19.48
C PRO A 23 5.33 16.78 18.91
N THR A 24 5.12 18.08 19.05
CA THR A 24 6.11 19.08 18.65
C THR A 24 7.35 18.98 19.53
N ALA A 25 8.49 19.51 19.04
CA ALA A 25 9.73 19.52 19.82
C ALA A 25 9.53 20.16 21.21
N TYR A 26 8.73 21.23 21.29
CA TYR A 26 8.45 21.93 22.55
C TYR A 26 7.70 21.02 23.56
N GLN A 27 6.68 20.29 23.10
CA GLN A 27 5.94 19.34 23.95
C GLN A 27 6.82 18.17 24.45
N LEU A 28 7.79 17.75 23.63
CA LEU A 28 8.77 16.74 24.01
C LEU A 28 9.75 17.25 25.07
N PHE A 29 10.06 18.56 25.09
CA PHE A 29 10.90 19.15 26.14
C PHE A 29 10.14 19.29 27.47
N GLU A 30 8.85 19.65 27.43
CA GLU A 30 8.03 19.76 28.64
C GLU A 30 7.77 18.39 29.31
N SER A 31 7.63 17.34 28.51
CA SER A 31 7.34 15.98 28.99
C SER A 31 8.17 14.93 28.22
N PRO A 32 9.45 14.77 28.55
CA PRO A 32 10.34 13.88 27.82
C PRO A 32 9.92 12.41 28.01
N PRO A 33 9.51 11.70 26.95
CA PRO A 33 9.20 10.28 27.05
C PRO A 33 10.47 9.44 27.22
N ASP A 34 10.33 8.27 27.85
CA ASP A 34 11.40 7.28 27.81
C ASP A 34 11.70 6.86 26.37
N LYS A 35 12.97 6.55 26.09
CA LYS A 35 13.46 6.19 24.75
C LYS A 35 12.67 5.01 24.17
N LYS A 36 12.31 4.01 24.97
CA LYS A 36 11.54 2.85 24.49
C LYS A 36 10.13 3.25 24.09
N VAL A 37 9.46 4.04 24.94
CA VAL A 37 8.10 4.54 24.69
C VAL A 37 8.08 5.42 23.45
N TRP A 38 9.06 6.31 23.30
CA TRP A 38 9.18 7.18 22.14
C TRP A 38 9.35 6.40 20.84
N LYS A 39 10.24 5.39 20.84
CA LYS A 39 10.45 4.54 19.67
C LYS A 39 9.17 3.77 19.30
N ALA A 40 8.45 3.24 20.29
CA ALA A 40 7.18 2.56 20.05
C ALA A 40 6.13 3.50 19.43
N LYS A 41 6.02 4.73 19.95
CA LYS A 41 5.12 5.76 19.43
C LYS A 41 5.47 6.16 17.99
N LEU A 42 6.76 6.33 17.69
CA LEU A 42 7.24 6.61 16.33
C LEU A 42 6.85 5.50 15.35
N ASN A 43 7.16 4.24 15.70
CA ASN A 43 6.82 3.10 14.85
C ASN A 43 5.31 3.01 14.60
N SER A 44 4.51 3.14 15.66
CA SER A 44 3.04 3.12 15.54
C SER A 44 2.52 4.24 14.63
N ALA A 45 3.09 5.45 14.71
CA ALA A 45 2.66 6.57 13.87
C ALA A 45 3.03 6.36 12.39
N VAL A 46 4.21 5.80 12.13
CA VAL A 46 4.64 5.41 10.78
C VAL A 46 3.72 4.32 10.22
N ASP A 47 3.47 3.27 11.00
CA ASP A 47 2.62 2.16 10.59
C ASP A 47 1.20 2.62 10.26
N GLN A 48 0.61 3.47 11.11
CA GLN A 48 -0.71 4.06 10.89
C GLN A 48 -0.75 4.91 9.61
N HIS A 49 0.25 5.76 9.39
CA HIS A 49 0.34 6.57 8.17
C HIS A 49 0.48 5.70 6.92
N THR A 50 1.29 4.64 6.97
CA THR A 50 1.44 3.69 5.87
C THR A 50 0.14 2.97 5.56
N ILE A 51 -0.57 2.47 6.57
CA ILE A 51 -1.87 1.82 6.40
C ILE A 51 -2.89 2.80 5.78
N ALA A 52 -2.99 4.02 6.29
CA ALA A 52 -3.87 5.05 5.72
C ALA A 52 -3.55 5.33 4.24
N THR A 53 -2.26 5.45 3.90
CA THR A 53 -1.82 5.64 2.51
C THR A 53 -2.22 4.46 1.63
N TRP A 54 -2.09 3.22 2.12
CA TRP A 54 -2.53 2.03 1.39
C TRP A 54 -4.03 2.01 1.16
N HIS A 55 -4.85 2.35 2.16
CA HIS A 55 -6.30 2.45 1.98
C HIS A 55 -6.66 3.44 0.88
N GLU A 56 -6.04 4.63 0.87
CA GLU A 56 -6.26 5.62 -0.18
C GLU A 56 -5.85 5.11 -1.57
N GLU A 57 -4.70 4.42 -1.68
CA GLU A 57 -4.24 3.85 -2.95
C GLU A 57 -5.14 2.71 -3.46
N ILE A 58 -5.66 1.89 -2.55
CA ILE A 58 -6.57 0.79 -2.88
C ILE A 58 -7.91 1.35 -3.38
N GLN A 59 -8.44 2.39 -2.74
CA GLN A 59 -9.66 3.06 -3.20
C GLN A 59 -9.50 3.66 -4.61
N LYS A 60 -8.31 4.14 -4.96
CA LYS A 60 -8.00 4.68 -6.30
C LYS A 60 -7.87 3.59 -7.37
N LYS A 61 -7.70 2.32 -7.00
CA LYS A 61 -7.46 1.20 -7.92
C LYS A 61 -8.63 0.22 -7.92
N PRO A 62 -9.51 0.23 -8.95
CA PRO A 62 -10.69 -0.63 -8.98
C PRO A 62 -10.35 -2.12 -8.98
N SER A 63 -9.15 -2.49 -9.46
CA SER A 63 -8.67 -3.88 -9.49
C SER A 63 -8.38 -4.42 -8.08
N LEU A 64 -8.17 -3.55 -7.08
CA LEU A 64 -7.87 -3.92 -5.70
C LEU A 64 -9.11 -3.91 -4.80
N ARG A 65 -10.32 -3.71 -5.36
CA ARG A 65 -11.58 -3.56 -4.60
C ARG A 65 -11.94 -4.75 -3.70
N TYR A 66 -11.36 -5.92 -3.98
CA TYR A 66 -11.63 -7.16 -3.25
C TYR A 66 -10.55 -7.50 -2.22
N ILE A 67 -9.50 -6.68 -2.10
CA ILE A 67 -8.48 -6.89 -1.08
C ILE A 67 -9.06 -6.49 0.26
N ASN A 68 -9.02 -7.41 1.23
CA ASN A 68 -9.33 -7.09 2.62
C ASN A 68 -8.20 -6.24 3.21
N THR A 69 -8.46 -4.94 3.33
CA THR A 69 -7.51 -3.98 3.87
C THR A 69 -7.25 -4.14 5.35
N ASP A 70 -8.21 -4.68 6.11
CA ASP A 70 -8.11 -4.85 7.57
C ASP A 70 -7.12 -5.97 7.93
N ALA A 71 -6.86 -6.88 7.00
CA ALA A 71 -5.85 -7.91 7.12
C ALA A 71 -4.42 -7.41 6.83
N LEU A 72 -4.27 -6.18 6.34
CA LEU A 72 -2.95 -5.61 6.03
C LEU A 72 -2.26 -5.15 7.32
N SER A 73 -1.02 -5.57 7.50
CA SER A 73 -0.19 -5.10 8.61
C SER A 73 1.24 -4.87 8.14
N VAL A 74 1.82 -3.76 8.60
CA VAL A 74 3.18 -3.38 8.21
C VAL A 74 4.17 -4.44 8.74
N GLY A 75 5.09 -4.87 7.88
CA GLY A 75 6.10 -5.87 8.22
C GLY A 75 5.60 -7.32 8.28
N LYS A 76 4.32 -7.61 8.03
CA LYS A 76 3.80 -8.97 7.90
C LYS A 76 3.43 -9.27 6.45
N SER A 77 3.81 -10.46 5.99
CA SER A 77 3.36 -10.96 4.70
C SER A 77 1.85 -11.23 4.71
N HIS A 78 1.19 -10.96 3.59
CA HIS A 78 -0.22 -11.31 3.40
C HIS A 78 -0.43 -12.82 3.59
N HIS A 79 -1.59 -13.22 4.14
CA HIS A 79 -1.91 -14.62 4.48
C HIS A 79 -1.77 -15.58 3.29
N LEU A 80 -1.95 -15.06 2.08
CA LEU A 80 -1.74 -15.77 0.81
C LEU A 80 -0.33 -16.38 0.68
N TYR A 81 0.68 -15.76 1.30
CA TYR A 81 2.07 -16.19 1.24
C TYR A 81 2.51 -17.00 2.46
N THR A 82 1.68 -17.16 3.49
CA THR A 82 2.06 -17.79 4.77
C THR A 82 2.44 -19.26 4.63
N TYR A 83 1.82 -19.98 3.70
CA TYR A 83 2.00 -21.43 3.55
C TYR A 83 2.71 -21.83 2.26
N VAL A 84 3.33 -20.87 1.57
CA VAL A 84 4.00 -21.12 0.28
C VAL A 84 5.35 -21.78 0.54
N ARG A 85 5.50 -23.04 0.13
CA ARG A 85 6.77 -23.76 0.17
C ARG A 85 7.65 -23.31 -1.01
N PRO A 86 8.99 -23.48 -0.93
CA PRO A 86 9.92 -23.16 -2.02
C PRO A 86 9.86 -24.22 -3.14
N ASN A 87 8.65 -24.52 -3.60
CA ASN A 87 8.31 -25.44 -4.67
C ASN A 87 7.71 -24.61 -5.81
N ARG A 88 8.13 -24.88 -7.04
CA ARG A 88 7.63 -24.21 -8.25
C ARG A 88 6.10 -24.19 -8.33
N ILE A 89 5.42 -25.29 -7.99
CA ILE A 89 3.95 -25.39 -8.08
C ILE A 89 3.28 -24.46 -7.06
N ASP A 90 3.79 -24.41 -5.82
CA ASP A 90 3.21 -23.59 -4.76
C ASP A 90 3.44 -22.10 -5.03
N ILE A 91 4.60 -21.74 -5.56
CA ILE A 91 4.91 -20.37 -6.00
C ILE A 91 3.95 -19.94 -7.11
N LEU A 92 3.75 -20.78 -8.13
CA LEU A 92 2.82 -20.48 -9.24
C LEU A 92 1.38 -20.33 -8.76
N ARG A 93 0.93 -21.17 -7.82
CA ARG A 93 -0.41 -21.04 -7.21
C ARG A 93 -0.56 -19.73 -6.45
N ALA A 94 0.44 -19.36 -5.65
CA ALA A 94 0.43 -18.09 -4.92
C ALA A 94 0.40 -16.89 -5.89
N GLU A 95 1.20 -16.94 -6.96
CA GLU A 95 1.22 -15.91 -8.00
C GLU A 95 -0.15 -15.75 -8.67
N THR A 96 -0.79 -16.86 -9.08
CA THR A 96 -2.13 -16.83 -9.66
C THR A 96 -3.17 -16.29 -8.68
N ASN A 97 -3.13 -16.70 -7.41
CA ASN A 97 -4.04 -16.19 -6.38
C ASN A 97 -3.84 -14.69 -6.15
N ALA A 98 -2.60 -14.19 -6.18
CA ALA A 98 -2.31 -12.78 -6.07
C ALA A 98 -2.86 -11.99 -7.28
N LYS A 99 -2.72 -12.55 -8.49
CA LYS A 99 -3.30 -11.95 -9.71
C LYS A 99 -4.83 -11.91 -9.65
N LEU A 100 -5.48 -12.96 -9.11
CA LEU A 100 -6.92 -13.01 -8.92
C LEU A 100 -7.40 -11.95 -7.92
N LEU A 101 -6.76 -11.86 -6.75
CA LEU A 101 -7.09 -10.85 -5.73
C LEU A 101 -6.91 -9.42 -6.21
N THR A 102 -5.90 -9.19 -7.05
CA THR A 102 -5.61 -7.86 -7.61
C THR A 102 -6.38 -7.56 -8.89
N GLY A 103 -7.27 -8.46 -9.33
CA GLY A 103 -8.05 -8.30 -10.56
C GLY A 103 -7.21 -8.24 -11.84
N THR A 104 -5.93 -8.66 -11.77
CA THR A 104 -5.00 -8.67 -12.90
C THR A 104 -4.94 -10.03 -13.60
N TYR A 105 -5.58 -11.05 -13.02
CA TYR A 105 -5.75 -12.32 -13.69
C TYR A 105 -6.83 -12.21 -14.76
N THR A 106 -6.42 -12.27 -16.02
CA THR A 106 -7.34 -12.40 -17.15
C THR A 106 -7.92 -13.82 -17.15
N LEU A 107 -9.09 -13.99 -16.52
CA LEU A 107 -9.87 -15.22 -16.64
C LEU A 107 -10.19 -15.46 -18.13
N GLU A 108 -10.09 -16.70 -18.59
CA GLU A 108 -10.33 -17.03 -20.00
C GLU A 108 -11.77 -16.73 -20.48
N ALA A 109 -12.72 -16.48 -19.58
CA ALA A 109 -14.01 -15.89 -19.92
C ALA A 109 -13.89 -14.51 -20.60
N ASN A 110 -12.82 -13.76 -20.34
CA ASN A 110 -12.49 -12.49 -21.01
C ASN A 110 -11.65 -12.69 -22.28
N ARG A 111 -11.17 -13.92 -22.57
CA ARG A 111 -10.49 -14.27 -23.83
C ARG A 111 -11.56 -14.66 -24.86
N ALA A 112 -12.14 -13.64 -25.50
CA ALA A 112 -12.82 -13.68 -26.80
C ALA A 112 -14.05 -14.60 -27.00
N VAL A 113 -14.28 -15.66 -26.23
CA VAL A 113 -15.33 -16.66 -26.51
C VAL A 113 -16.64 -16.40 -25.75
N PHE A 114 -16.62 -15.59 -24.68
CA PHE A 114 -17.81 -15.25 -23.87
C PHE A 114 -18.15 -13.74 -23.85
N ASN A 115 -17.64 -12.95 -24.79
CA ASN A 115 -17.99 -11.54 -24.96
C ASN A 115 -19.45 -11.36 -25.42
N GLN A 116 -20.41 -11.45 -24.50
CA GLN A 116 -21.79 -10.98 -24.72
C GLN A 116 -21.95 -9.47 -24.45
N TYR A 117 -20.90 -8.80 -23.97
CA TYR A 117 -20.90 -7.35 -23.75
C TYR A 117 -19.69 -6.70 -24.41
N ALA A 118 -19.95 -5.61 -25.14
CA ALA A 118 -18.92 -4.81 -25.78
C ALA A 118 -18.01 -4.19 -24.71
N VAL A 119 -16.83 -4.78 -24.51
CA VAL A 119 -15.76 -4.16 -23.74
C VAL A 119 -15.23 -3.02 -24.59
N ASN A 120 -15.58 -1.78 -24.25
CA ASN A 120 -15.04 -0.59 -24.90
C ASN A 120 -13.50 -0.65 -24.89
N PRO A 121 -12.85 -0.83 -26.04
CA PRO A 121 -11.40 -0.94 -26.07
C PRO A 121 -10.82 0.47 -25.86
N CYS A 122 -10.01 0.59 -24.80
CA CYS A 122 -8.93 1.57 -24.62
C CYS A 122 -9.16 2.99 -25.19
N THR A 123 -9.34 3.98 -24.31
CA THR A 123 -9.42 5.41 -24.67
C THR A 123 -8.16 5.98 -25.33
N LEU A 124 -7.02 5.28 -25.32
CA LEU A 124 -5.80 5.68 -26.04
C LEU A 124 -5.79 5.24 -27.52
N CYS A 125 -6.61 4.26 -27.91
CA CYS A 125 -6.65 3.76 -29.28
C CYS A 125 -7.46 4.66 -30.24
N ASN A 126 -8.14 5.68 -29.71
CA ASN A 126 -9.00 6.60 -30.47
C ASN A 126 -8.46 8.04 -30.49
N THR A 127 -7.19 8.26 -30.13
CA THR A 127 -6.58 9.60 -30.02
C THR A 127 -5.33 9.74 -30.89
N GLU A 128 -5.36 9.25 -32.12
CA GLU A 128 -4.41 9.67 -33.16
C GLU A 128 -5.19 10.31 -34.32
N PRO A 129 -5.00 11.61 -34.59
CA PRO A 129 -5.24 12.19 -35.91
C PRO A 129 -4.06 11.98 -36.86
#